data_AF-A0A5J4Q5S4-F1
#
_entry.id   AF-A0A5J4Q5S4-F1
#
_cell.length_a   1.000
_cell.length_b   1.000
_cell.length_c   1.000
_cell.angle_alpha   90.00
_cell.angle_beta   90.00
_cell.angle_gamma   90.00
#
_symmetry.space_group_name_H-M   'P 1'
#
loop_
_entity.id
_entity.type
_entity.pdbx_description
1 polymer ?
#
loop_
_entity_poly.entity_id
_entity_poly.type
_entity_poly.pdbx_seq_one_letter_code
_entity_poly.pdbx_strand_id
1 'polypeptide(L)' 'MGGSLRFNLDPMSKREEKDLWVALQQVGMYDYVKSLPSGLDSNVATDGANLSV' A
#
# COMPACT_ATOMS: atom_id res chain seq x y z
N MET A 1 1.42 -16.62 -1.20
CA MET A 1 1.14 -15.77 -2.39
C MET A 1 1.14 -14.34 -1.91
N GLY A 2 2.09 -13.52 -2.35
CA GLY A 2 2.17 -12.10 -1.99
C GLY A 2 1.34 -11.27 -2.98
N GLY A 3 0.70 -10.22 -2.49
CA GLY A 3 0.00 -9.22 -3.30
C GLY A 3 0.75 -7.88 -3.25
N SER A 4 0.55 -7.03 -4.25
CA SER A 4 1.01 -5.65 -4.16
C SER A 4 0.19 -4.88 -3.12
N LEU A 5 0.73 -3.77 -2.61
CA LEU A 5 -0.03 -2.90 -1.72
C LEU A 5 -1.32 -2.41 -2.40
N ARG A 6 -1.26 -2.11 -3.70
CA ARG A 6 -2.41 -1.76 -4.52
C ARG A 6 -3.48 -2.84 -4.51
N PHE A 7 -3.09 -4.11 -4.66
CA PHE A 7 -4.03 -5.24 -4.58
C PHE A 7 -4.66 -5.35 -3.20
N ASN A 8 -3.91 -5.11 -2.13
CA ASN A 8 -4.45 -5.14 -0.76
C ASN A 8 -5.43 -3.97 -0.51
N LEU A 9 -5.18 -2.80 -1.09
CA LEU A 9 -6.05 -1.62 -0.95
C LEU A 9 -7.28 -1.65 -1.86
N ASP A 10 -7.13 -2.20 -3.07
CA ASP A 10 -8.19 -2.30 -4.07
C ASP A 10 -8.02 -3.55 -4.96
N PRO A 11 -8.47 -4.72 -4.48
CA PRO A 11 -8.33 -5.98 -5.22
C PRO A 11 -9.05 -5.98 -6.58
N MET A 12 -10.05 -5.11 -6.73
CA MET A 12 -10.92 -5.04 -7.91
C MET A 12 -10.51 -3.92 -8.88
N SER A 13 -9.45 -3.16 -8.58
CA SER A 13 -8.97 -2.03 -9.41
C SER A 13 -10.08 -1.05 -9.83
N LYS A 14 -10.97 -0.71 -8.89
CA LYS A 14 -12.08 0.23 -9.09
C LYS A 14 -11.76 1.67 -8.68
N ARG A 15 -10.66 1.89 -7.96
CA ARG A 15 -10.23 3.20 -7.46
C ARG A 15 -9.13 3.76 -8.33
N GLU A 16 -9.16 5.08 -8.50
CA GLU A 16 -8.06 5.78 -9.14
C GLU A 16 -6.84 5.83 -8.19
N GLU A 17 -5.65 5.93 -8.77
CA GLU A 17 -4.42 5.96 -7.98
C GLU A 17 -4.37 7.12 -6.97
N LYS A 18 -4.93 8.27 -7.33
CA LYS A 18 -5.05 9.42 -6.43
C LYS A 18 -5.85 9.08 -5.16
N ASP A 19 -6.89 8.26 -5.27
CA ASP A 19 -7.77 7.91 -4.15
C ASP A 19 -7.02 6.98 -3.19
N LEU A 20 -6.17 6.10 -3.72
CA LEU A 20 -5.30 5.24 -2.91
C LEU A 20 -4.27 6.07 -2.14
N TRP A 21 -3.66 7.07 -2.78
CA TRP A 21 -2.73 7.98 -2.10
C TRP A 21 -3.40 8.82 -1.01
N VAL A 22 -4.62 9.32 -1.25
CA VAL A 22 -5.41 10.04 -0.23
C VAL A 22 -5.71 9.12 0.96
N ALA A 23 -6.12 7.88 0.72
CA ALA A 23 -6.35 6.92 1.78
C ALA A 23 -5.07 6.67 2.61
N LEU A 24 -3.91 6.53 1.96
CA LEU A 24 -2.62 6.37 2.63
C LEU A 24 -2.20 7.61 3.43
N GLN A 25 -2.54 8.83 2.99
CA GLN A 25 -2.33 10.05 3.76
C GLN A 25 -3.18 10.05 5.04
N GLN A 26 -4.45 9.64 4.94
CA GLN A 26 -5.37 9.62 6.08
C GLN A 26 -4.93 8.66 7.20
N VAL A 27 -4.22 7.58 6.85
CA VAL A 27 -3.68 6.61 7.83
C VAL A 27 -2.20 6.81 8.14
N GLY A 28 -1.58 7.91 7.70
CA GLY A 28 -0.18 8.23 7.98
C GLY A 28 0.84 7.30 7.30
N MET A 29 0.43 6.53 6.29
CA MET A 29 1.31 5.62 5.55
C MET A 29 1.87 6.21 4.26
N TYR A 30 1.44 7.42 3.86
CA TYR A 30 1.84 8.04 2.60
C TYR A 30 3.36 8.11 2.42
N ASP A 31 4.09 8.70 3.37
CA ASP A 31 5.54 8.89 3.24
C ASP A 31 6.29 7.56 3.22
N TYR A 32 5.86 6.61 4.05
CA TYR A 32 6.41 5.26 4.08
C TYR A 32 6.25 4.58 2.71
N VAL A 33 5.02 4.52 2.18
CA VAL A 33 4.75 3.87 0.90
C VAL A 33 5.47 4.58 -0.24
N LYS A 34 5.53 5.91 -0.21
CA LYS A 34 6.26 6.70 -1.22
C LYS A 34 7.77 6.52 -1.17
N SER A 35 8.32 6.13 -0.02
CA SER A 35 9.75 5.79 0.13
C SER A 35 10.11 4.42 -0.45
N LEU A 36 9.12 3.54 -0.69
CA LEU A 36 9.36 2.24 -1.28
C LEU A 36 9.73 2.37 -2.77
N PRO A 37 10.70 1.61 -3.29
CA PRO A 37 11.12 1.68 -4.69
C PRO A 37 9.99 1.49 -5.71
N SER A 38 8.92 0.79 -5.33
CA SER A 38 7.78 0.49 -6.20
C SER A 38 6.46 1.10 -5.70
N GLY A 39 6.48 1.94 -4.66
CA GLY A 39 5.29 2.63 -4.18
C GLY A 39 4.11 1.68 -3.90
N LEU A 40 2.95 1.96 -4.51
CA LEU A 40 1.74 1.13 -4.43
C LEU A 40 1.93 -0.28 -5.03
N ASP A 41 2.87 -0.47 -5.94
CA ASP A 41 3.16 -1.77 -6.55
C ASP A 41 4.18 -2.59 -5.75
N SER A 42 4.63 -2.06 -4.60
CA SER A 42 5.51 -2.79 -3.69
C SER A 42 4.84 -4.08 -3.21
N ASN A 43 5.58 -5.19 -3.32
CA ASN A 43 5.12 -6.50 -2.86
C ASN A 43 5.08 -6.51 -1.33
N VAL A 44 3.89 -6.68 -0.76
CA VAL A 44 3.72 -6.78 0.69
C VAL A 44 3.60 -8.25 1.03
N ALA A 45 4.56 -8.78 1.77
CA ALA A 45 4.42 -10.11 2.35
C ALA A 45 3.30 -10.06 3.40
N THR A 46 2.36 -11.01 3.34
CA THR A 46 1.18 -11.11 4.20
C THR A 46 1.47 -11.31 5.70
N ASP A 47 2.73 -11.36 6.11
CA ASP A 47 3.11 -11.80 7.46
C ASP A 47 3.30 -10.67 8.48
N GLY A 48 2.88 -9.44 8.16
CA GLY A 48 2.82 -8.34 9.15
C GLY A 48 4.15 -7.97 9.83
N ALA A 49 5.28 -8.51 9.37
CA ALA A 49 6.53 -8.56 10.13
C ALA A 49 7.27 -7.21 10.27
N ASN A 50 6.70 -6.08 9.80
CA ASN A 50 7.36 -4.78 9.84
C ASN A 50 6.49 -3.63 10.43
N LEU A 51 5.39 -3.91 11.14
CA LEU A 51 4.56 -2.87 11.79
C LEU A 51 4.26 -3.14 13.28
N SER A 52 5.13 -3.86 14.00
CA SER A 52 5.09 -3.91 15.46
C SER A 52 6.39 -3.38 16.07
N VAL A 53 6.30 -2.18 16.67
CA VAL A 53 6.93 -1.83 17.95
C VAL A 53 5.91 -1.09 18.81
#